data_AF-B7ICY6-F1
#
_entry.id   AF-B7ICY6-F1
#
_cell.length_a   1.000
_cell.length_b   1.000
_cell.length_c   1.000
_cell.angle_alpha   90.00
_cell.angle_beta   90.00
_cell.angle_gamma   90.00
#
_symmetry.space_group_name_H-M   'P 1'
#
loop_
_entity.id
_entity.type
_entity.pdbx_description
1 polymer ?
#
loop_
_entity_poly.entity_id
_entity_poly.type
_entity_poly.pdbx_seq_one_letter_code
_entity_poly.pdbx_strand_id
1 'polypeptide(L)' 'MKSNKIDHIGIAVKNAKERLKLYKDFLGLEVSGEEELPERGLKVYFVKIGETRFELLEPLNENSEIHHF' A
#
# COMPACT_ATOMS: atom_id res chain seq x y z
N MET A 1 -1.53 -3.16 -25.44
CA MET A 1 -0.54 -4.25 -25.21
C MET A 1 -0.97 -5.01 -23.96
N LYS A 2 -1.09 -6.34 -24.03
CA LYS A 2 -1.38 -7.17 -22.86
C LYS A 2 -0.07 -7.42 -22.12
N SER A 3 0.08 -6.90 -20.90
CA SER A 3 1.22 -7.20 -20.04
C SER A 3 0.91 -8.43 -19.19
N ASN A 4 1.81 -9.41 -19.15
CA ASN A 4 1.72 -10.59 -18.30
C ASN A 4 2.42 -10.39 -16.93
N LYS A 5 2.88 -9.17 -16.63
CA LYS A 5 3.55 -8.84 -15.36
C LYS A 5 2.55 -8.33 -14.33
N ILE A 6 2.82 -8.58 -13.05
CA ILE A 6 2.07 -8.00 -11.93
C ILE A 6 2.50 -6.54 -11.79
N ASP A 7 1.56 -5.61 -11.88
CA ASP A 7 1.84 -4.19 -11.66
C ASP A 7 2.12 -3.92 -10.18
N HIS A 8 1.18 -4.30 -9.31
CA HIS A 8 1.28 -4.16 -7.87
C HIS A 8 0.41 -5.21 -7.14
N ILE A 9 0.62 -5.32 -5.83
CA ILE A 9 -0.22 -6.09 -4.91
C ILE A 9 -0.69 -5.13 -3.80
N GLY A 10 -2.01 -4.92 -3.72
CA GLY A 10 -2.63 -4.14 -2.65
C GLY A 10 -2.79 -4.95 -1.37
N ILE A 11 -2.44 -4.36 -0.23
CA ILE A 11 -2.51 -4.99 1.09
C ILE A 11 -3.26 -4.03 2.03
N ALA A 12 -4.49 -4.36 2.39
CA ALA A 12 -5.25 -3.59 3.35
C ALA A 12 -4.65 -3.72 4.76
N VAL A 13 -4.42 -2.57 5.41
CA VAL A 13 -3.78 -2.50 6.73
C VAL A 13 -4.49 -1.47 7.61
N LYS A 14 -4.61 -1.78 8.91
CA LYS A 14 -5.22 -0.85 9.88
C LYS A 14 -4.30 0.33 10.24
N ASN A 15 -2.99 0.09 10.20
CA ASN A 15 -1.97 1.10 10.46
C ASN A 15 -0.80 0.87 9.51
N ALA A 16 -0.66 1.69 8.48
CA ALA A 16 0.38 1.51 7.48
C ALA A 16 1.78 1.83 8.05
N LYS A 17 1.91 2.89 8.87
CA LYS A 17 3.20 3.27 9.48
C LYS A 17 3.79 2.17 10.35
N GLU A 18 2.96 1.45 11.11
CA GLU A 18 3.40 0.29 11.88
C GLU A 18 3.86 -0.85 10.96
N ARG A 19 3.08 -1.14 9.91
CA ARG A 19 3.40 -2.21 8.95
C ARG A 19 4.63 -1.90 8.11
N LEU A 20 4.90 -0.64 7.82
CA LEU A 20 6.11 -0.21 7.11
C LEU A 20 7.39 -0.63 7.85
N LYS A 21 7.38 -0.80 9.17
CA LYS A 21 8.54 -1.33 9.92
C LYS A 21 8.93 -2.73 9.44
N LEU A 22 7.96 -3.58 9.10
CA LEU A 22 8.23 -4.90 8.54
C LEU A 22 8.94 -4.77 7.18
N TYR A 23 8.40 -3.94 6.28
CA TYR A 23 8.93 -3.81 4.94
C TYR A 23 10.28 -3.07 4.90
N LYS A 24 10.40 -1.97 5.63
CA LYS A 24 11.58 -1.12 5.65
C LYS A 24 12.66 -1.64 6.59
N ASP A 25 12.33 -1.89 7.85
CA ASP A 25 13.34 -2.11 8.89
C ASP A 25 13.76 -3.59 8.94
N PHE A 26 12.82 -4.52 8.73
CA PHE A 26 13.10 -5.95 8.77
C PHE A 26 13.50 -6.51 7.39
N LEU A 27 12.76 -6.17 6.33
CA LEU A 27 13.04 -6.66 4.98
C LEU A 27 13.98 -5.75 4.16
N GLY A 28 14.28 -4.54 4.63
CA GLY A 28 15.21 -3.62 3.95
C GLY A 28 14.67 -3.03 2.63
N LEU A 29 13.35 -3.05 2.42
CA LEU A 29 12.73 -2.57 1.18
C LEU A 29 12.59 -1.05 1.16
N GLU A 30 12.62 -0.48 -0.04
CA GLU A 30 12.44 0.95 -0.26
C GLU A 30 10.95 1.32 -0.18
N VAL A 31 10.64 2.27 0.71
CA VAL A 31 9.33 2.95 0.72
C VAL A 31 9.45 4.18 -0.19
N SER A 32 8.83 4.10 -1.36
CA SER A 32 9.04 5.09 -2.42
C SER A 32 8.13 6.31 -2.36
N GLY A 33 7.13 6.30 -1.48
CA GLY A 33 6.23 7.43 -1.26
C GLY A 33 4.89 7.03 -0.65
N GLU A 34 4.03 8.03 -0.50
CA GLU A 34 2.64 7.87 -0.08
C GLU A 34 1.73 8.77 -0.93
N GLU A 35 0.46 8.37 -1.07
CA GLU A 35 -0.58 9.13 -1.77
C GLU A 35 -1.88 9.05 -0.97
N GLU A 36 -2.57 10.17 -0.82
CA GLU A 36 -3.92 10.20 -0.26
C GLU A 36 -4.94 10.26 -1.38
N LEU A 37 -5.96 9.40 -1.29
CA LEU A 37 -7.09 9.33 -2.22
C LEU A 37 -8.38 9.55 -1.42
N PRO A 38 -8.71 10.82 -1.07
CA PRO A 38 -9.83 11.15 -0.20
C PRO A 38 -11.18 10.70 -0.73
N GLU A 39 -11.38 10.79 -2.05
CA GLU A 39 -12.60 10.34 -2.74
C GLU A 39 -12.89 8.84 -2.53
N ARG A 40 -11.83 8.05 -2.30
CA ARG A 40 -11.92 6.60 -2.01
C ARG A 40 -11.76 6.29 -0.52
N GLY A 41 -11.57 7.34 0.31
CA GLY A 41 -11.36 7.23 1.74
C GLY A 41 -10.11 6.44 2.12
N LEU A 42 -9.02 6.51 1.36
CA LEU A 42 -7.83 5.68 1.60
C LEU A 42 -6.51 6.43 1.40
N LYS A 43 -5.49 5.98 2.12
CA LYS A 43 -4.10 6.40 1.98
C LYS A 43 -3.26 5.20 1.57
N VAL A 44 -2.40 5.41 0.58
CA VAL A 44 -1.56 4.36 -0.01
C VAL A 44 -0.10 4.64 0.31
N TYR A 45 0.64 3.62 0.71
CA TYR A 45 2.09 3.68 0.85
C TYR A 45 2.73 2.68 -0.10
N PHE A 46 3.70 3.15 -0.90
CA PHE A 46 4.32 2.36 -1.95
C PHE A 46 5.62 1.74 -1.45
N VAL A 47 5.73 0.42 -1.56
CA VAL A 47 6.94 -0.34 -1.22
C VAL A 47 7.45 -1.04 -2.46
N LYS A 48 8.64 -0.69 -2.93
CA LYS A 48 9.22 -1.27 -4.16
C LYS A 48 9.78 -2.66 -3.92
N ILE A 49 9.56 -3.57 -4.88
CA ILE A 49 10.16 -4.90 -4.90
C ILE A 49 10.37 -5.40 -6.34
N GLY A 50 11.62 -5.37 -6.81
CA GLY A 50 11.95 -5.77 -8.18
C GLY A 50 11.20 -4.93 -9.22
N GLU A 51 10.45 -5.60 -10.10
CA GLU A 51 9.64 -4.95 -11.16
C GLU A 51 8.18 -4.67 -10.73
N THR A 52 7.83 -4.93 -9.47
CA THR A 52 6.49 -4.69 -8.91
C THR A 52 6.58 -3.89 -7.61
N ARG A 53 5.44 -3.67 -6.96
CA ARG A 53 5.35 -2.97 -5.68
C ARG A 53 4.23 -3.52 -4.80
N PHE A 54 4.41 -3.41 -3.50
CA PHE A 54 3.30 -3.50 -2.56
C PHE A 54 2.69 -2.11 -2.36
N GLU A 55 1.37 -2.07 -2.27
CA GLU A 55 0.60 -0.89 -1.94
C GLU A 55 -0.09 -1.15 -0.59
N LEU A 56 0.42 -0.55 0.47
CA LEU A 56 -0.24 -0.65 1.78
C LEU A 56 -1.38 0.34 1.82
N LEU A 57 -2.61 -0.18 1.91
CA LEU A 57 -3.84 0.59 1.85
C LEU A 57 -4.39 0.79 3.26
N GLU A 58 -4.36 2.02 3.75
CA GLU A 58 -4.85 2.43 5.07
C GLU A 58 -6.17 3.20 4.91
N PRO A 59 -7.28 2.77 5.55
CA PRO A 59 -8.53 3.49 5.49
C PRO A 59 -8.40 4.83 6.24
N LEU A 60 -8.79 5.93 5.60
CA LEU A 60 -8.79 7.26 6.20
C LEU A 60 -10.00 7.51 7.10
N ASN A 61 -11.11 6.80 6.86
CA ASN A 61 -12.36 6.95 7.57
C ASN A 61 -13.25 5.69 7.42
N GLU A 62 -14.42 5.70 8.07
CA GLU A 62 -15.38 4.59 8.07
C GLU A 62 -16.06 4.36 6.71
N ASN A 63 -16.05 5.35 5.82
CA ASN A 63 -16.62 5.26 4.48
C ASN A 63 -15.60 4.79 3.43
N SER A 64 -14.40 4.35 3.86
CA SER A 64 -13.36 3.84 2.97
C SER A 64 -13.82 2.62 2.18
N GLU A 65 -13.41 2.51 0.91
CA GLU A 65 -13.66 1.32 0.08
C GLU A 65 -13.13 0.02 0.70
N ILE A 66 -12.18 0.13 1.62
CA ILE A 66 -11.52 -0.97 2.31
C ILE A 66 -11.78 -0.95 3.83
N HIS A 67 -12.92 -0.47 4.32
CA HIS A 67 -13.15 -0.39 5.77
C HIS A 67 -13.41 -1.76 6.46
N HIS A 68 -13.95 -2.76 5.75
CA HIS A 68 -14.56 -3.96 6.36
C HIS A 68 -13.70 -5.25 6.38
N PHE A 69 -12.37 -5.17 6.53
CA PHE A 69 -11.47 -6.35 6.54
C PHE A 69 -10.88 -6.70 7.92
#